data_AF-A0A7M2RJ28-F1
#
_entry.id   AF-A0A7M2RJ28-F1
#
_cell.length_a   1.000
_cell.length_b   1.000
_cell.length_c   1.000
_cell.angle_alpha   90.00
_cell.angle_beta   90.00
_cell.angle_gamma   90.00
#
_symmetry.space_group_name_H-M   'P 1'
#
loop_
_entity.id
_entity.type
_entity.pdbx_description
1 polymer ?
#
loop_
_entity_poly.entity_id
_entity_poly.type
_entity_poly.pdbx_seq_one_letter_code
_entity_poly.pdbx_strand_id
1 'polypeptide(L)' 'MAKFTEESTFAEVLETTEGTEVARKHLGGLLDRPSVGMMKNKPLGELKNMIPLPPIKKKFEAMVDELCTLE' A
#
# COMPACT_ATOMS: atom_id res chain seq x y z
N MET A 1 18.88 -0.49 -1.31
CA MET A 1 17.99 -1.27 -2.20
C MET A 1 16.63 -1.15 -1.59
N ALA A 2 15.62 -0.71 -2.35
CA ALA A 2 14.28 -0.50 -1.80
C ALA A 2 13.76 -1.81 -1.17
N LYS A 3 13.20 -1.69 0.04
CA LYS A 3 12.69 -2.82 0.81
C LYS A 3 11.44 -3.45 0.18
N PHE A 4 10.64 -2.62 -0.49
CA PHE A 4 9.48 -3.02 -1.27
C PHE A 4 9.63 -2.50 -2.71
N THR A 5 9.08 -3.24 -3.66
CA THR A 5 9.03 -2.84 -5.07
C THR A 5 7.58 -2.82 -5.55
N GLU A 6 7.35 -2.34 -6.77
CA GLU A 6 6.01 -2.36 -7.37
C GLU A 6 5.46 -3.79 -7.55
N GLU A 7 6.33 -4.80 -7.55
CA GLU A 7 6.01 -6.22 -7.61
C GLU A 7 5.68 -6.81 -6.23
N SER A 8 6.12 -6.18 -5.14
CA SER A 8 5.76 -6.59 -3.79
C SER A 8 4.25 -6.50 -3.60
N THR A 9 3.71 -7.50 -2.91
CA THR A 9 2.29 -7.53 -2.58
C THR A 9 2.00 -6.66 -1.36
N PHE A 10 0.77 -6.15 -1.29
CA PHE A 10 0.35 -5.41 -0.12
C PHE A 10 0.28 -6.29 1.14
N ALA A 11 0.15 -7.61 0.98
CA ALA A 11 0.32 -8.57 2.08
C ALA A 11 1.75 -8.51 2.65
N GLU A 12 2.79 -8.59 1.81
CA GLU A 12 4.19 -8.54 2.24
C GLU A 12 4.53 -7.24 2.99
N VAL A 13 3.97 -6.12 2.52
CA VAL A 13 4.08 -4.83 3.22
C VAL A 13 3.52 -4.90 4.63
N LEU A 14 2.34 -5.51 4.78
CA LEU A 14 1.67 -5.66 6.08
C LEU A 14 2.25 -6.76 6.97
N GLU A 15 3.12 -7.62 6.43
CA GLU A 15 3.89 -8.59 7.21
C GLU A 15 5.07 -7.92 7.94
N THR A 16 5.47 -6.72 7.50
CA THR A 16 6.51 -5.93 8.14
C THR A 16 5.93 -4.82 9.01
N THR A 17 6.62 -4.52 10.12
CA THR A 17 6.24 -3.40 11.00
C THR A 17 6.29 -2.08 10.25
N GLU A 18 7.38 -1.79 9.53
CA GLU A 18 7.56 -0.53 8.80
C GLU A 18 6.52 -0.36 7.68
N GLY A 19 6.28 -1.41 6.90
CA GLY A 19 5.28 -1.36 5.84
C GLY A 19 3.87 -1.16 6.39
N THR A 20 3.56 -1.77 7.54
CA THR A 20 2.30 -1.55 8.25
C THR A 20 2.19 -0.12 8.79
N GLU A 21 3.27 0.47 9.31
CA GLU A 21 3.27 1.86 9.78
C GLU A 21 3.02 2.84 8.63
N VAL A 22 3.71 2.65 7.49
CA VAL A 22 3.50 3.48 6.28
C VAL A 22 2.07 3.29 5.75
N ALA A 23 1.59 2.06 5.65
CA ALA A 23 0.22 1.78 5.24
C ALA A 23 -0.81 2.44 6.19
N ARG A 24 -0.60 2.37 7.49
CA ARG A 24 -1.48 2.97 8.50
C ARG A 24 -1.41 4.49 8.51
N LYS A 25 -0.24 5.08 8.24
CA LYS A 25 -0.04 6.54 8.10
C LYS A 25 -0.83 7.11 6.93
N HIS A 26 -0.80 6.44 5.77
CA HIS A 26 -1.47 6.92 4.55
C HIS A 26 -2.94 6.52 4.46
N LEU A 27 -3.25 5.25 4.75
CA LEU A 27 -4.60 4.71 4.65
C LEU A 27 -5.43 4.97 5.90
N GLY A 28 -4.82 5.05 7.08
CA GLY A 28 -5.52 5.19 8.36
C GLY A 28 -6.55 4.07 8.53
N GLY A 29 -7.77 4.43 8.93
CA GLY A 29 -8.89 3.48 9.06
C GLY A 29 -9.41 2.88 7.74
N LEU A 30 -8.86 3.26 6.58
CA LEU A 30 -9.11 2.52 5.34
C LEU A 30 -8.43 1.14 5.37
N LEU A 31 -7.32 0.98 6.10
CA LEU A 31 -6.60 -0.29 6.21
C LEU A 31 -7.48 -1.40 6.79
N ASP A 32 -8.35 -1.06 7.74
CA ASP A 32 -9.29 -1.97 8.38
C ASP A 32 -10.52 -2.28 7.52
N ARG A 33 -10.69 -1.63 6.36
CA ARG A 33 -11.83 -1.91 5.49
C ARG A 33 -11.68 -3.27 4.80
N PRO A 34 -12.77 -4.05 4.67
CA PRO A 34 -12.76 -5.32 3.97
C PRO A 34 -12.32 -5.18 2.50
N SER A 35 -12.62 -4.04 1.87
CA SER A 35 -12.17 -3.72 0.50
C SER A 35 -10.64 -3.67 0.37
N VAL A 36 -9.93 -3.21 1.41
CA VAL A 36 -8.46 -3.19 1.45
C VAL A 36 -7.92 -4.58 1.80
N GLY A 37 -8.65 -5.37 2.59
CA GLY A 37 -8.36 -6.79 2.79
C GLY A 37 -8.31 -7.60 1.49
N MET A 38 -9.22 -7.31 0.55
CA MET A 38 -9.22 -7.93 -0.80
C MET A 38 -8.02 -7.50 -1.66
N MET A 39 -7.41 -6.36 -1.34
CA MET A 39 -6.27 -5.78 -2.06
C MET A 39 -4.91 -6.33 -1.59
N LYS A 40 -4.86 -7.09 -0.49
CA LYS A 40 -3.62 -7.66 0.06
C LYS A 40 -2.86 -8.56 -0.92
N ASN A 41 -3.59 -9.34 -1.73
CA ASN A 41 -2.99 -10.24 -2.72
C ASN A 41 -2.56 -9.53 -4.01
N LYS A 42 -2.70 -8.20 -4.09
CA LYS A 42 -2.35 -7.43 -5.27
C LYS A 42 -0.98 -6.77 -5.11
N PRO A 43 -0.21 -6.67 -6.21
CA PRO A 43 1.05 -5.94 -6.21
C PRO A 43 0.81 -4.45 -6.00
N LEU A 44 1.78 -3.77 -5.39
CA LEU A 44 1.73 -2.33 -5.11
C LEU A 44 1.49 -1.49 -6.38
N GLY A 45 2.09 -1.88 -7.50
CA GLY A 45 1.88 -1.23 -8.80
C GLY A 45 0.44 -1.35 -9.34
N GLU A 46 -0.26 -2.46 -9.04
CA GLU A 46 -1.68 -2.58 -9.37
C GLU A 46 -2.54 -1.69 -8.48
N LEU A 47 -2.22 -1.57 -7.19
CA LEU A 47 -3.00 -0.74 -6.26
C LEU A 47 -2.99 0.73 -6.64
N LYS A 48 -1.84 1.22 -7.13
CA LYS A 48 -1.70 2.57 -7.68
C LYS A 48 -2.65 2.82 -8.87
N ASN A 49 -2.93 1.80 -9.67
CA ASN A 49 -3.74 1.90 -10.88
C ASN A 49 -5.21 1.50 -10.70
N MET A 50 -5.54 0.66 -9.70
CA MET A 50 -6.88 0.10 -9.51
C MET A 50 -7.86 1.00 -8.78
N ILE A 51 -7.40 1.96 -7.98
CA ILE A 51 -8.30 2.75 -7.12
C ILE A 51 -9.01 3.82 -7.98
N PRO A 52 -10.35 3.74 -8.18
CA PRO A 52 -11.07 4.66 -9.05
C PRO A 52 -11.38 6.01 -8.39
N LEU A 53 -11.24 6.10 -7.07
CA LEU A 53 -11.57 7.29 -6.29
C LEU A 53 -10.33 8.19 -6.16
N PRO A 54 -10.33 9.42 -6.70
CA PRO A 54 -9.17 10.30 -6.67
C PRO A 54 -8.56 10.52 -5.26
N PRO A 55 -9.36 10.70 -4.18
CA PRO A 55 -8.83 10.88 -2.83
C PRO A 55 -8.14 9.63 -2.29
N ILE A 56 -8.66 8.43 -2.60
CA ILE A 56 -8.10 7.16 -2.14
C ILE A 56 -6.88 6.80 -2.98
N LYS A 57 -6.95 7.04 -4.29
CA LYS A 57 -5.85 6.81 -5.22
C LYS A 57 -4.60 7.56 -4.78
N LYS A 58 -4.72 8.84 -4.44
CA LYS A 58 -3.60 9.65 -3.91
C LYS A 58 -2.98 9.07 -2.64
N LYS A 59 -3.79 8.49 -1.74
CA LYS A 59 -3.29 7.86 -0.51
C LYS A 59 -2.51 6.58 -0.80
N PHE A 60 -3.04 5.72 -1.66
CA PHE A 60 -2.33 4.51 -2.08
C PHE A 60 -1.07 4.83 -2.87
N GLU A 61 -1.12 5.83 -3.75
CA GLU A 61 0.03 6.27 -4.52
C GLU A 61 1.14 6.81 -3.61
N ALA A 62 0.81 7.68 -2.65
CA ALA A 62 1.77 8.19 -1.68
C ALA A 62 2.33 7.08 -0.76
N MET A 63 1.48 6.12 -0.38
CA MET A 63 1.90 4.95 0.38
C MET A 63 2.90 4.10 -0.41
N VAL A 64 2.59 3.76 -1.66
CA VAL A 64 3.46 2.96 -2.53
C VAL A 64 4.78 3.67 -2.80
N ASP A 65 4.74 4.97 -3.03
CA ASP A 65 5.95 5.79 -3.24
C ASP A 65 6.87 5.76 -1.99
N GLU A 66 6.31 5.93 -0.79
CA GLU A 66 7.06 5.86 0.47
C GLU A 66 7.59 4.43 0.74
N LEU A 67 6.82 3.39 0.40
CA LEU A 67 7.26 1.98 0.52
C LEU A 67 8.39 1.63 -0.45
N CYS A 68 8.30 2.09 -1.70
CA CYS A 68 9.31 1.86 -2.74
C CYS A 68 10.57 2.72 -2.57
N THR A 69 10.56 3.69 -1.64
CA THR A 69 11.72 4.52 -1.28
C THR A 69 12.29 4.16 0.09
N LEU A 70 11.70 3.19 0.79
CA LEU A 70 12.17 2.69 2.08
C LEU A 70 13.47 1.88 1.88
N GLU A 71 14.57 2.29 2.52
CA GLU A 71 15.89 1.64 2.45
C GLU A 71 16.21 0.75 3.66
#